data_AF-X1AXI5-F1
#
_entry.id   AF-X1AXI5-F1
#
_cell.length_a   1.000
_cell.length_b   1.000
_cell.length_c   1.000
_cell.angle_alpha   90.00
_cell.angle_beta   90.00
_cell.angle_gamma   90.00
#
_symmetry.space_group_name_H-M   'P 1'
#
loop_
_entity.id
_entity.type
_entity.pdbx_description
1 polymer ?
#
loop_
_entity_poly.entity_id
_entity_poly.type
_entity_poly.pdbx_seq_one_letter_code
_entity_poly.pdbx_strand_id
1 'polypeptide(L)' 'MSLNHLSLGKFKIYGVRDGFFYLDGGAMFGVVPKVLWQKKYPADKENRIKLGLNS' A
#
# COMPACT_ATOMS: atom_id res chain seq x y z
N MET A 1 -9.77 -15.13 -11.37
CA MET A 1 -9.34 -13.78 -10.95
C MET A 1 -9.29 -12.92 -12.20
N SER A 2 -10.19 -11.95 -12.36
CA SER A 2 -10.12 -11.03 -13.51
C SER A 2 -8.98 -10.04 -13.27
N LEU A 3 -7.97 -10.02 -14.15
CA LEU A 3 -6.95 -8.98 -14.15
C LEU A 3 -7.58 -7.71 -14.72
N ASN A 4 -7.93 -6.78 -13.82
CA ASN A 4 -8.32 -5.45 -14.24
C ASN A 4 -7.14 -4.80 -14.95
N HIS A 5 -7.36 -4.30 -16.17
CA HIS A 5 -6.35 -3.62 -16.96
C HIS A 5 -6.78 -2.17 -17.19
N LEU A 6 -5.80 -1.27 -17.20
CA LEU A 6 -5.98 0.13 -17.56
C LEU A 6 -5.64 0.28 -19.05
N SER A 7 -6.54 0.87 -19.82
CA SER A 7 -6.25 1.26 -21.21
C SER A 7 -5.61 2.64 -21.22
N LEU A 8 -4.40 2.75 -21.77
CA LEU A 8 -3.69 4.02 -21.95
C LEU A 8 -3.31 4.18 -23.43
N GLY A 9 -4.16 4.90 -24.16
CA GLY A 9 -4.05 5.01 -25.62
C GLY A 9 -4.14 3.64 -26.28
N LYS A 10 -3.05 3.20 -26.92
CA LYS A 10 -2.95 1.89 -27.59
C LYS A 10 -2.50 0.76 -26.64
N PHE A 11 -2.09 1.09 -25.41
CA PHE A 11 -1.55 0.10 -24.48
C PHE A 11 -2.61 -0.40 -23.51
N LYS A 12 -2.50 -1.69 -23.15
CA LYS A 12 -3.21 -2.29 -22.02
C LYS A 12 -2.20 -2.55 -20.90
N ILE A 13 -2.38 -1.86 -19.78
CA ILE A 13 -1.52 -1.98 -18.61
C ILE A 13 -2.19 -2.93 -17.62
N TYR A 14 -1.46 -3.96 -17.22
CA TYR A 14 -1.92 -4.95 -16.25
C TYR A 14 -1.17 -4.72 -14.94
N GLY A 15 -1.90 -4.46 -13.86
CA GLY A 15 -1.31 -4.45 -12.52
C GLY A 15 -1.22 -5.87 -11.98
N VAL A 16 -0.04 -6.28 -11.55
CA VAL A 16 0.20 -7.55 -10.85
C VAL A 16 0.09 -7.29 -9.35
N ARG A 17 -0.75 -8.06 -8.66
CA ARG A 17 -0.92 -7.99 -7.20
C ARG A 17 -0.40 -9.26 -6.56
N ASP A 18 0.63 -9.13 -5.73
CA ASP A 18 1.30 -10.24 -5.04
C ASP A 18 0.95 -10.28 -3.53
N GLY A 19 -0.24 -9.81 -3.18
CA GLY A 19 -0.73 -9.80 -1.81
C GLY A 19 -0.27 -8.59 -0.99
N PHE A 20 0.04 -8.83 0.29
CA PHE A 20 0.31 -7.78 1.26
C PHE A 20 1.48 -8.13 2.18
N PHE A 21 2.14 -7.09 2.68
CA PHE A 21 3.15 -7.19 3.73
C PHE A 21 2.90 -6.14 4.81
N TYR A 22 3.51 -6.35 5.98
CA TYR A 22 3.41 -5.44 7.12
C TYR A 22 4.77 -4.77 7.33
N LEU A 23 4.76 -3.44 7.42
CA LEU A 23 5.97 -2.63 7.61
C LEU A 23 5.75 -1.62 8.73
N ASP A 24 6.81 -1.28 9.45
CA ASP A 24 6.74 -0.25 10.49
C ASP A 24 6.19 1.07 9.91
N GLY A 25 5.11 1.57 10.52
CA GLY A 25 4.45 2.78 10.06
C GLY A 25 5.33 4.03 10.24
N GLY A 26 6.16 4.06 11.28
CA GLY A 26 7.11 5.16 11.51
C GLY A 26 8.15 5.24 10.39
N ALA A 27 8.72 4.10 9.99
CA ALA A 27 9.66 4.02 8.87
C ALA A 27 9.02 4.48 7.55
N MET A 28 7.74 4.17 7.32
CA MET A 28 7.02 4.59 6.11
C MET A 28 6.67 6.07 6.07
N PHE A 29 6.33 6.66 7.22
CA PHE A 29 5.86 8.05 7.29
C PHE A 29 6.94 9.04 7.78
N GLY A 30 8.11 8.54 8.17
CA GLY A 30 9.28 9.34 8.56
C GLY A 30 8.97 10.35 9.66
N VAL A 31 9.13 11.64 9.34
CA VAL A 31 8.93 12.75 10.29
C VAL A 31 7.46 12.99 10.65
N VAL A 32 6.50 12.38 9.95
CA VAL A 32 5.07 12.63 10.20
C VAL A 32 4.64 11.95 11.51
N PRO A 33 4.06 12.70 12.47
CA PRO A 33 3.62 12.12 13.75
C PRO A 33 2.56 11.02 13.60
N LYS A 34 2.69 9.96 14.40
CA LYS A 34 1.74 8.82 14.43
C LYS A 34 0.29 9.24 14.54
N VAL A 35 0.00 10.23 15.38
CA VAL A 35 -1.36 10.75 15.57
C VAL A 35 -2.02 11.27 14.29
N LEU A 36 -1.22 11.68 13.30
CA LEU A 36 -1.73 12.15 12.01
C LEU A 36 -1.91 11.00 11.02
N TRP A 37 -0.87 10.19 10.79
CA TRP A 37 -0.93 9.16 9.74
C TRP A 37 -1.79 7.95 10.15
N GLN A 38 -1.88 7.61 11.45
CA GLN A 38 -2.64 6.43 11.90
C GLN A 38 -4.15 6.56 11.65
N LYS A 39 -4.64 7.79 11.45
CA LYS A 39 -6.05 8.06 11.08
C LYS A 39 -6.40 7.46 9.72
N LYS A 40 -5.43 7.42 8.80
CA LYS A 40 -5.61 6.93 7.42
C LYS A 40 -5.05 5.52 7.25
N TYR A 41 -3.96 5.20 7.95
CA TYR A 41 -3.30 3.90 7.89
C TYR A 41 -3.22 3.31 9.30
N PRO A 42 -4.27 2.60 9.75
CA PRO A 42 -4.30 2.01 11.09
C PRO A 42 -3.11 1.08 11.30
N ALA A 43 -2.37 1.32 12.39
CA ALA A 43 -1.27 0.47 12.80
C ALA A 43 -1.77 -0.66 13.70
N ASP A 44 -1.13 -1.83 13.61
CA ASP A 44 -1.33 -2.90 14.56
C ASP A 44 -0.59 -2.65 15.90
N LYS A 45 -0.62 -3.65 16.79
CA LYS A 45 0.04 -3.59 18.11
C LYS A 45 1.55 -3.44 18.03
N GLU A 46 2.17 -3.83 16.92
CA GLU A 46 3.61 -3.73 16.66
C GLU A 46 3.96 -2.49 15.83
N ASN A 47 3.05 -1.51 15.74
CA ASN A 47 3.21 -0.27 14.98
C ASN A 47 3.30 -0.46 13.46
N ARG A 48 2.87 -1.61 12.92
CA ARG A 48 2.97 -1.89 11.48
C ARG A 48 1.70 -1.51 10.73
N ILE A 49 1.86 -1.08 9.49
CA ILE A 49 0.78 -0.83 8.54
C ILE A 49 0.76 -1.90 7.45
N LYS A 50 -0.43 -2.23 6.95
CA LYS A 50 -0.61 -3.20 5.85
C LYS A 50 -0.40 -2.50 4.51
N LEU A 51 0.58 -2.96 3.73
CA LEU A 51 0.93 -2.44 2.41
C LEU A 51 0.71 -3.49 1.33
N GLY A 52 0.30 -3.06 0.13
CA GLY A 52 0.11 -3.95 -1.02
C GLY A 52 1.40 -4.12 -1.81
N LEU A 53 1.68 -5.36 -2.23
CA LEU A 53 2.74 -5.67 -3.19
C LEU A 53 2.17 -5.59 -4.60
N ASN A 54 2.53 -4.54 -5.33
CA ASN A 54 2.03 -4.30 -6.69
C ASN A 54 3.21 -4.07 -7.65
N SER A 55 3.12 -4.62 -8.86
CA SER A 55 4.04 -4.38 -9.99
C SER A 55 3.27 -4.05 -11.27
#